data_AF-A0A5J4P8C8-F1
#
_entry.id   AF-A0A5J4P8C8-F1
#
_cell.length_a   1.000
_cell.length_b   1.000
_cell.length_c   1.000
_cell.angle_alpha   90.00
_cell.angle_beta   90.00
_cell.angle_gamma   90.00
#
_symmetry.space_group_name_H-M   'P 1'
#
loop_
_entity.id
_entity.type
_entity.pdbx_description
1 polymer ?
#
loop_
_entity_poly.entity_id
_entity_poly.type
_entity_poly.pdbx_seq_one_letter_code
_entity_poly.pdbx_strand_id
1 'polypeptide(L)'
;MEKLEVNKHIPFGVTLQDVLNHPSLTDSKLRTLLRNRGIFLEDYQDNETYPLLLSTILSPSEFEFIKENIRGKEVNKKISSRPLA
;
A
#
# COMPACT_ATOMS: atom_id res chain seq x y z
N MET A 1 9.88 -1.51 -14.99
CA MET A 1 9.37 -1.70 -13.63
C MET A 1 9.44 -3.19 -13.35
N GLU A 2 10.32 -3.57 -12.45
CA GLU A 2 10.57 -4.97 -12.09
C GLU A 2 9.29 -5.58 -11.51
N LYS A 3 8.98 -6.82 -11.92
CA LYS A 3 7.78 -7.52 -11.50
C LYS A 3 7.94 -7.79 -10.00
N LEU A 4 7.25 -7.01 -9.17
CA LEU A 4 7.28 -7.20 -7.72
C LEU A 4 6.82 -8.64 -7.44
N GLU A 5 7.73 -9.51 -7.00
CA GLU A 5 7.44 -10.91 -6.68
C GLU A 5 6.72 -10.97 -5.32
N VAL A 6 5.49 -10.43 -5.26
CA VAL A 6 4.66 -10.23 -4.04
C VAL A 6 4.28 -11.55 -3.34
N ASN A 7 4.65 -12.73 -3.86
CA ASN A 7 4.19 -14.01 -3.34
C ASN A 7 5.26 -14.85 -2.64
N LYS A 8 6.51 -14.38 -2.56
CA LYS A 8 7.63 -15.22 -2.11
C LYS A 8 8.09 -14.89 -0.69
N HIS A 9 8.11 -13.61 -0.31
CA HIS A 9 8.57 -13.14 1.01
C HIS A 9 7.88 -11.83 1.41
N ILE A 10 7.79 -11.54 2.70
CA ILE A 10 7.33 -10.25 3.22
C ILE A 10 8.39 -9.18 2.88
N PRO A 11 8.02 -8.05 2.25
CA PRO A 11 8.96 -7.02 1.85
C PRO A 11 9.50 -6.27 3.07
N PHE A 12 10.78 -5.92 3.01
CA PHE A 12 11.52 -5.20 4.06
C PHE A 12 12.52 -4.21 3.45
N GLY A 13 12.91 -3.20 4.24
CA GLY A 13 13.86 -2.17 3.81
C GLY A 13 13.41 -1.46 2.52
N VAL A 14 14.29 -1.39 1.52
CA VAL A 14 14.02 -0.70 0.25
C VAL A 14 12.84 -1.31 -0.51
N THR A 15 12.66 -2.63 -0.47
CA THR A 15 11.52 -3.28 -1.14
C THR A 15 10.18 -2.89 -0.52
N LEU A 16 10.16 -2.59 0.79
CA LEU A 16 8.97 -2.09 1.47
C LEU A 16 8.65 -0.65 1.04
N GLN A 17 9.68 0.17 0.81
CA GLN A 17 9.50 1.51 0.26
C GLN A 17 8.81 1.46 -1.12
N ASP A 18 9.26 0.59 -2.01
CA ASP A 18 8.62 0.46 -3.33
C ASP A 18 7.14 0.04 -3.23
N VAL A 19 6.81 -0.83 -2.27
CA VAL A 19 5.43 -1.25 -1.99
C VAL A 19 4.59 -0.09 -1.44
N LEU A 20 5.10 0.66 -0.46
CA LEU A 20 4.38 1.75 0.19
C LEU A 20 4.19 2.94 -0.75
N ASN A 21 5.10 3.17 -1.69
CA ASN A 21 4.99 4.20 -2.74
C ASN A 21 4.10 3.79 -3.92
N HIS A 22 3.53 2.58 -3.90
CA HIS A 22 2.70 2.13 -5.01
C HIS A 22 1.43 2.99 -5.13
N PRO A 23 1.06 3.48 -6.32
CA PRO A 23 -0.08 4.41 -6.52
C PRO A 23 -1.46 3.84 -6.12
N SER A 24 -1.53 2.54 -5.79
CA SER A 24 -2.74 1.90 -5.27
C SER A 24 -2.92 2.05 -3.77
N LEU A 25 -1.85 2.34 -3.04
CA LEU A 25 -1.84 2.76 -1.65
C LEU A 25 -2.02 4.27 -1.61
N THR A 26 -3.16 4.71 -1.07
CA THR A 26 -3.43 6.12 -0.80
C THR A 26 -3.14 6.41 0.66
N ASP A 27 -2.95 7.69 1.01
CA ASP A 27 -2.62 8.11 2.37
C ASP A 27 -3.64 7.60 3.40
N SER A 28 -4.93 7.55 3.02
CA SER A 28 -5.98 6.96 3.86
C SER A 28 -5.72 5.49 4.22
N LYS A 29 -5.18 4.70 3.29
CA LYS A 29 -4.82 3.30 3.54
C LYS A 29 -3.57 3.18 4.42
N LEU A 30 -2.58 4.06 4.21
CA LEU A 30 -1.39 4.14 5.05
C LEU A 30 -1.76 4.52 6.50
N ARG A 31 -2.67 5.48 6.68
CA ARG A 31 -3.27 5.83 7.98
C ARG A 31 -4.01 4.65 8.61
N THR A 32 -4.74 3.87 7.81
CA THR A 32 -5.45 2.68 8.29
C THR A 32 -4.48 1.61 8.79
N LEU A 33 -3.36 1.39 8.08
CA LEU A 33 -2.28 0.50 8.53
C LEU A 33 -1.72 0.94 9.89
N LEU A 34 -1.38 2.22 10.07
CA LEU A 34 -0.89 2.71 11.36
C LEU A 34 -1.93 2.55 12.48
N ARG A 35 -3.20 2.85 12.23
CA ARG A 35 -4.27 2.68 13.21
C ARG A 35 -4.49 1.22 13.61
N ASN A 36 -4.40 0.30 12.65
CA ASN A 36 -4.49 -1.13 12.94
C ASN A 36 -3.33 -1.62 13.81
N ARG A 37 -2.17 -0.95 13.73
CA ARG A 37 -1.01 -1.14 14.62
C ARG A 37 -1.16 -0.47 15.98
N GLY A 38 -2.23 0.30 16.22
CA GLY A 38 -2.41 1.12 17.41
C GLY A 38 -1.54 2.39 17.43
N ILE A 39 -0.99 2.79 16.28
CA ILE A 39 -0.18 4.01 16.15
C ILE A 39 -1.08 5.15 15.67
N PHE A 40 -1.18 6.20 16.48
CA PHE A 40 -1.96 7.40 16.18
C PHE A 40 -1.02 8.61 16.12
N LEU A 41 -1.07 9.33 15.02
CA LEU A 41 -0.31 10.56 14.83
C LEU A 41 -1.24 11.77 14.95
N GLU A 42 -0.69 12.91 15.40
CA GLU A 42 -1.40 14.19 15.46
C GLU A 42 -1.64 14.73 14.05
N ASP A 43 -0.60 14.71 13.22
CA ASP A 43 -0.68 14.93 11.77
C ASP A 43 -0.10 13.69 11.06
N TYR A 44 -0.62 13.40 9.87
CA TYR A 44 -0.18 12.28 9.06
C TYR A 44 0.34 12.82 7.74
N GLN A 45 1.35 13.66 7.84
CA GLN A 45 2.15 14.09 6.69
C GLN A 45 2.99 12.89 6.22
N ASP A 46 3.28 12.84 4.92
CA ASP A 46 4.07 11.76 4.32
C ASP A 46 5.45 11.64 4.98
N ASN A 47 6.06 12.78 5.31
CA ASN A 47 7.38 12.86 5.95
C ASN A 47 7.44 12.18 7.33
N GLU A 48 6.31 12.00 8.01
CA GLU A 48 6.24 11.39 9.34
C GLU A 48 5.66 9.97 9.26
N THR A 49 4.58 9.80 8.50
CA THR A 49 3.87 8.52 8.33
C THR A 49 4.78 7.47 7.70
N TYR A 50 5.56 7.87 6.71
CA TYR A 50 6.31 6.96 5.85
C TYR A 50 7.53 6.34 6.55
N PRO A 51 8.39 7.09 7.27
CA PRO A 51 9.45 6.52 8.10
C PRO A 51 8.93 5.60 9.21
N LEU A 52 7.76 5.91 9.80
CA LEU A 52 7.12 5.08 10.80
C LEU A 52 6.70 3.72 10.24
N LEU A 53 6.10 3.70 9.04
CA LEU A 53 5.75 2.46 8.35
C LEU A 53 6.98 1.66 7.89
N LEU A 54 8.06 2.33 7.50
CA LEU A 54 9.32 1.69 7.10
C LEU A 54 10.13 1.10 8.25
N SER A 55 10.11 1.76 9.41
CA SER A 55 10.81 1.29 10.61
C SER A 55 10.14 0.07 11.24
N THR A 56 8.92 -0.26 10.81
CA THR A 56 8.12 -1.35 11.34
C THR A 56 7.88 -2.42 10.28
N ILE A 57 8.36 -3.63 10.56
CA ILE A 57 8.18 -4.79 9.68
C ILE A 57 6.68 -5.03 9.45
N LEU A 58 6.29 -5.42 8.23
CA LEU A 58 4.91 -5.83 7.94
C LEU A 58 4.60 -7.18 8.58
N SER A 59 3.48 -7.24 9.30
CA SER A 59 2.87 -8.51 9.66
C SER A 59 2.28 -9.20 8.40
N PRO A 60 2.14 -10.54 8.40
CA PRO A 60 1.52 -11.25 7.28
C PRO A 60 0.13 -10.73 6.90
N SER A 61 -0.70 -10.37 7.89
CA SER A 61 -2.04 -9.82 7.69
C SER A 61 -2.04 -8.46 7.01
N GLU A 62 -1.09 -7.59 7.36
CA GLU A 62 -0.96 -6.27 6.73
C GLU A 62 -0.44 -6.38 5.30
N PHE A 63 0.43 -7.35 5.06
CA PHE A 63 0.91 -7.64 3.72
C PHE A 63 -0.21 -8.12 2.80
N GLU A 64 -1.08 -9.02 3.28
CA GLU A 64 -2.28 -9.42 2.52
C GLU A 64 -3.22 -8.24 2.27
N PHE A 65 -3.46 -7.37 3.26
CA PHE A 65 -4.24 -6.14 3.05
C PHE A 65 -3.66 -5.27 1.94
N ILE A 66 -2.34 -5.03 1.93
CA ILE A 66 -1.67 -4.26 0.89
C ILE A 66 -1.84 -4.93 -0.48
N LYS A 67 -1.64 -6.24 -0.56
CA LYS A 67 -1.74 -7.03 -1.78
C LYS A 67 -3.14 -7.00 -2.39
N GLU A 68 -4.18 -7.13 -1.57
CA GLU A 68 -5.57 -6.98 -2.01
C GLU A 68 -5.86 -5.58 -2.54
N ASN A 69 -5.31 -4.55 -1.89
CA ASN A 69 -5.49 -3.16 -2.31
C ASN A 69 -4.79 -2.83 -3.63
N ILE A 70 -3.65 -3.46 -3.91
CA ILE A 70 -2.94 -3.35 -5.19
C ILE A 70 -3.72 -4.10 -6.28
N ARG A 71 -4.07 -5.37 -6.05
CA ARG A 71 -4.83 -6.19 -7.00
C ARG A 71 -6.22 -5.63 -7.32
N GLY A 72 -6.94 -5.13 -6.32
CA GLY A 72 -8.29 -4.60 -6.49
C GLY A 72 -8.34 -3.38 -7.42
N LYS A 73 -7.29 -2.53 -7.44
CA LYS A 73 -7.20 -1.42 -8.40
C LYS A 73 -6.89 -1.90 -9.83
N GLU A 74 -6.14 -2.98 -10.00
CA GLU A 74 -5.86 -3.55 -11.33
C GLU A 74 -7.15 -4.09 -11.99
N VAL A 75 -8.04 -4.71 -11.20
CA VAL A 75 -9.32 -5.25 -11.68
C VAL A 75 -10.33 -4.13 -11.95
N ASN A 76 -10.30 -3.01 -11.21
CA ASN A 76 -11.25 -1.92 -11.33
C ASN A 76 -10.87 -0.85 -12.38
N LYS A 77 -10.09 -1.23 -13.40
CA LYS A 77 -9.81 -0.36 -14.54
C LYS A 77 -11.11 -0.21 -15.36
N LYS A 78 -11.87 0.86 -15.08
CA LYS A 78 -13.16 1.17 -15.72
C LYS A 78 -13.09 0.91 -17.22
N ILE A 79 -13.90 -0.03 -17.70
CA ILE A 79 -14.17 -0.25 -19.11
C ILE A 79 -14.84 1.05 -19.59
N SER A 80 -14.10 1.88 -20.32
CA SER A 80 -14.65 3.08 -20.96
C SER A 80 -15.57 2.62 -22.08
N SER A 81 -16.85 2.38 -21.79
CA SER A 81 -17.87 2.19 -22.82
C SER A 81 -17.99 3.50 -23.60
N ARG A 82 -17.40 3.55 -24.79
CA ARG A 82 -17.67 4.62 -25.75
C ARG A 82 -19.18 4.59 -26.04
N PRO A 83 -19.91 5.70 -25.93
CA PRO A 83 -21.24 5.75 -26.53
C PRO A 83 -21.06 5.62 -28.05
N LEU A 84 -21.80 4.69 -28.66
CA LEU A 84 -21.93 4.60 -30.11
C LEU A 84 -22.61 5.89 -30.58
N ALA A 85 -21.87 6.68 -31.37
CA ALA A 85 -22.40 7.83 -32.09
C ALA A 85 -23.11 7.37 -33.37
#